data_AF-A0A420YEG8-F1
#
_entry.id   AF-A0A420YEG8-F1
#
_cell.length_a   1.000
_cell.length_b   1.000
_cell.length_c   1.000
_cell.angle_alpha   90.00
_cell.angle_beta   90.00
_cell.angle_gamma   90.00
#
_symmetry.space_group_name_H-M   'P 1'
#
loop_
_entity.id
_entity.type
_entity.pdbx_description
1 polymer ?
#
loop_
_entity_poly.entity_id
_entity_poly.type
_entity_poly.pdbx_seq_one_letter_code
_entity_poly.pdbx_strand_id
1 'polypeptide(L)'
;MAALRSTSARLFSSATRPSLRFANAAPIRGLATLADGNLASNHAAPEDKTELKSFQIYRWNPDHPDEKPKMQTYTLDLNKTGPMVLDALIRIKNELDPTLTFRRSCREGICGSCAMNINGTNTLACLCRIPKDDKADMKIYPLPHTYVVKDLVPDLTMFYKQYKSIKPYLQRDTPSPDVSFSRGTAIVRTCELERSTRRLTM
;
A
#
# COMPACT_ATOMS: atom_id res chain seq x y z
N MET A 1 -46.87 -4.26 -40.62
CA MET A 1 -46.56 -5.61 -41.14
C MET A 1 -45.29 -6.11 -40.45
N ALA A 2 -45.46 -6.97 -39.45
CA ALA A 2 -44.93 -8.34 -39.37
C ALA A 2 -43.42 -8.38 -39.03
N ALA A 3 -43.03 -8.48 -37.76
CA ALA A 3 -42.94 -9.71 -36.95
C ALA A 3 -41.99 -10.77 -37.54
N LEU A 4 -40.95 -11.15 -36.79
CA LEU A 4 -40.57 -12.54 -36.52
C LEU A 4 -39.48 -12.60 -35.44
N ARG A 5 -39.82 -13.31 -34.36
CA ARG A 5 -38.94 -13.76 -33.27
C ARG A 5 -38.15 -14.99 -33.74
N SER A 6 -36.95 -15.20 -33.20
CA SER A 6 -36.41 -16.57 -33.08
C SER A 6 -35.58 -16.72 -31.81
N THR A 7 -36.16 -17.45 -30.87
CA THR A 7 -35.53 -18.06 -29.69
C THR A 7 -34.89 -19.39 -30.09
N SER A 8 -33.71 -19.72 -29.59
CA SER A 8 -33.23 -21.10 -29.56
C SER A 8 -32.40 -21.36 -28.31
N ALA A 9 -32.95 -22.28 -27.50
CA ALA A 9 -32.40 -22.82 -26.28
C ALA A 9 -31.17 -23.70 -26.56
N ARG A 10 -30.19 -23.70 -25.66
CA ARG A 10 -29.16 -24.75 -25.59
C ARG A 10 -29.38 -25.57 -24.33
N LEU A 11 -29.47 -26.87 -24.59
CA LEU A 11 -29.84 -27.95 -23.70
C LEU A 11 -28.71 -28.28 -22.71
N PHE A 12 -29.08 -28.46 -21.44
CA PHE A 12 -28.28 -29.14 -20.43
C PHE A 12 -28.23 -30.64 -20.75
N SER A 13 -27.04 -31.23 -20.75
CA SER A 13 -26.87 -32.69 -20.79
C SER A 13 -26.11 -33.14 -19.54
N SER A 14 -26.81 -33.90 -18.71
CA SER A 14 -26.33 -34.62 -17.55
C SER A 14 -25.61 -35.90 -17.95
N ALA A 15 -24.36 -36.06 -17.53
CA ALA A 15 -23.65 -37.33 -17.63
C ALA A 15 -23.57 -38.00 -16.25
N THR A 16 -24.10 -39.21 -16.19
CA THR A 16 -24.26 -40.05 -15.00
C THR A 16 -23.39 -41.30 -15.14
N ARG A 17 -22.94 -41.84 -13.98
CA ARG A 17 -22.49 -43.23 -13.67
C ARG A 17 -20.99 -43.59 -13.87
N PRO A 18 -20.47 -44.65 -13.20
CA PRO A 18 -20.92 -45.35 -11.98
C PRO A 18 -19.79 -45.68 -10.96
N SER A 19 -20.27 -46.18 -9.82
CA SER A 19 -19.59 -46.84 -8.69
C SER A 19 -18.52 -47.89 -9.04
N LEU A 20 -17.39 -47.85 -8.33
CA LEU A 20 -16.49 -48.99 -8.14
C LEU A 20 -16.30 -49.26 -6.64
N ARG A 21 -16.47 -50.54 -6.32
CA ARG A 21 -16.47 -51.15 -4.99
C ARG A 21 -15.03 -51.27 -4.47
N PHE A 22 -14.79 -50.84 -3.24
CA PHE A 22 -13.61 -51.26 -2.47
C PHE A 22 -14.03 -52.35 -1.49
N ALA A 23 -13.37 -53.50 -1.59
CA ALA A 23 -13.42 -54.60 -0.65
C ALA A 23 -12.06 -54.73 0.05
N ASN A 24 -12.10 -55.41 1.21
CA ASN A 24 -11.02 -55.92 2.07
C ASN A 24 -10.83 -55.07 3.34
N ALA A 25 -11.43 -55.44 4.47
CA ALA A 25 -11.10 -56.55 5.39
C ALA A 25 -10.01 -56.15 6.42
N ALA A 26 -10.47 -55.89 7.66
CA ALA A 26 -9.70 -55.99 8.91
C ALA A 26 -9.41 -57.48 9.21
N PRO A 27 -8.51 -57.90 10.15
CA PRO A 27 -8.20 -57.26 11.44
C PRO A 27 -6.71 -57.35 11.87
N ILE A 28 -6.36 -56.88 13.08
CA ILE A 28 -5.53 -57.58 14.09
C ILE A 28 -5.39 -56.67 15.35
N ARG A 29 -5.70 -57.26 16.51
CA ARG A 29 -5.36 -56.76 17.86
C ARG A 29 -3.89 -57.04 18.16
N GLY A 30 -3.20 -56.13 18.86
CA GLY A 30 -1.90 -56.43 19.46
C GLY A 30 -1.34 -55.27 20.28
N LEU A 31 -1.42 -55.41 21.60
CA LEU A 31 -0.75 -54.59 22.61
C LEU A 31 0.75 -54.92 22.58
N ALA A 32 1.62 -53.92 22.43
CA ALA A 32 3.05 -54.05 22.69
C ALA A 32 3.63 -52.76 23.31
N THR A 33 4.37 -52.99 24.37
CA THR A 33 4.93 -52.07 25.36
C THR A 33 6.31 -51.55 24.94
N LEU A 34 6.64 -50.35 25.45
CA LEU A 34 7.98 -49.80 25.78
C LEU A 34 9.06 -49.69 24.68
N ALA A 35 9.48 -48.45 24.42
CA ALA A 35 10.90 -48.08 24.37
C ALA A 35 11.05 -46.55 24.46
N ASP A 36 11.66 -46.08 25.55
CA ASP A 36 12.17 -44.73 25.71
C ASP A 36 13.20 -44.40 24.63
N GLY A 37 12.75 -43.69 23.59
CA GLY A 37 13.60 -43.12 22.55
C GLY A 37 13.95 -41.68 22.91
N ASN A 38 15.17 -41.49 23.39
CA ASN A 38 15.78 -40.20 23.67
C ASN A 38 15.91 -39.37 22.37
N LEU A 39 14.86 -38.61 22.01
CA LEU A 39 14.88 -37.64 20.92
C LEU A 39 15.54 -36.34 21.42
N ALA A 40 16.87 -36.40 21.54
CA ALA A 40 17.72 -35.21 21.55
C ALA A 40 17.57 -34.52 20.18
N SER A 41 16.53 -33.70 20.05
CA SER A 41 16.34 -32.81 18.93
C SER A 41 17.38 -31.71 19.06
N ASN A 42 18.48 -31.86 18.33
CA ASN A 42 19.40 -30.77 18.00
C ASN A 42 18.60 -29.67 17.27
N HIS A 43 17.92 -28.81 18.00
CA HIS A 43 17.58 -27.48 17.54
C HIS A 43 18.87 -26.67 17.57
N ALA A 44 19.73 -26.89 16.58
CA ALA A 44 20.67 -25.88 16.18
C ALA A 44 19.84 -24.63 15.86
N ALA A 45 20.10 -23.54 16.58
CA ALA A 45 19.49 -22.25 16.31
C ALA A 45 19.61 -21.97 14.81
N PRO A 46 18.52 -21.59 14.12
CA PRO A 46 18.62 -21.30 12.70
C PRO A 46 19.61 -20.15 12.53
N GLU A 47 20.70 -20.41 11.81
CA GLU A 47 21.61 -19.35 11.39
C GLU A 47 20.81 -18.37 10.52
N ASP A 48 20.56 -17.19 11.09
CA ASP A 48 19.79 -16.10 10.49
C ASP A 48 20.54 -15.57 9.27
N LYS A 49 20.33 -16.22 8.12
CA LYS A 49 20.87 -15.78 6.83
C LYS A 49 20.38 -14.38 6.55
N THR A 50 21.25 -13.39 6.78
CA THR A 50 20.94 -11.98 6.60
C THR A 50 20.64 -11.68 5.14
N GLU A 51 19.37 -11.53 4.79
CA GLU A 51 18.94 -11.14 3.45
C GLU A 51 19.05 -9.62 3.31
N LEU A 52 20.18 -9.15 2.80
CA LEU A 52 20.41 -7.72 2.59
C LEU A 52 19.78 -7.23 1.28
N LYS A 53 19.06 -6.10 1.37
CA LYS A 53 18.42 -5.42 0.25
C LYS A 53 18.78 -3.94 0.25
N SER A 54 19.10 -3.44 -0.93
CA SER A 54 19.45 -2.05 -1.23
C SER A 54 18.23 -1.24 -1.68
N PHE A 55 18.07 -0.05 -1.10
CA PHE A 55 17.06 0.94 -1.45
C PHE A 55 17.74 2.23 -1.88
N GLN A 56 17.51 2.65 -3.12
CA GLN A 56 17.95 3.94 -3.64
C GLN A 56 16.81 4.94 -3.52
N ILE A 57 16.99 5.95 -2.67
CA ILE A 57 15.95 6.93 -2.33
C ILE A 57 16.35 8.30 -2.85
N TYR A 58 15.40 8.97 -3.50
CA TYR A 58 15.54 10.36 -3.91
C TYR A 58 15.58 11.30 -2.70
N ARG A 59 16.60 12.15 -2.62
CA ARG A 59 16.84 13.11 -1.53
C ARG A 59 16.96 14.52 -2.09
N TRP A 60 16.23 15.43 -1.47
CA TRP A 60 16.30 16.86 -1.76
C TRP A 60 15.84 17.66 -0.54
N ASN A 61 16.63 18.66 -0.14
CA ASN A 61 16.33 19.52 1.00
C ASN A 61 16.16 20.98 0.54
N PRO A 62 15.01 21.64 0.79
CA PRO A 62 14.82 23.05 0.44
C PRO A 62 15.70 24.02 1.25
N ASP A 63 16.19 23.62 2.42
CA ASP A 63 17.00 24.48 3.30
C ASP A 63 18.40 24.77 2.71
N HIS A 64 18.87 23.91 1.80
CA HIS A 64 20.13 24.06 1.07
C HIS A 64 19.84 24.12 -0.44
N PRO A 65 19.42 25.30 -0.96
CA PRO A 65 19.00 25.43 -2.35
C PRO A 65 20.11 25.17 -3.38
N ASP A 66 21.37 25.22 -2.95
CA ASP A 66 22.53 24.94 -3.80
C ASP A 66 22.75 23.44 -4.04
N GLU A 67 22.16 22.56 -3.22
CA GLU A 67 22.28 21.13 -3.38
C GLU A 67 21.33 20.60 -4.46
N LYS A 68 21.92 20.02 -5.51
CA LYS A 68 21.17 19.27 -6.51
C LYS A 68 20.56 18.00 -5.90
N PRO A 69 19.41 17.54 -6.42
CA PRO A 69 18.82 16.29 -5.97
C PRO A 69 19.79 15.12 -6.14
N LYS A 70 19.85 14.25 -5.13
CA LYS A 70 20.77 13.11 -5.08
C LYS A 70 20.02 11.82 -4.80
N MET A 71 20.58 10.71 -5.28
CA MET A 71 20.12 9.36 -4.94
C MET A 71 20.99 8.82 -3.81
N GLN A 72 20.37 8.46 -2.70
CA GLN A 72 21.07 7.88 -1.55
C GLN A 72 20.69 6.41 -1.41
N THR A 73 21.72 5.56 -1.28
CA THR A 73 21.54 4.12 -1.12
C THR A 73 21.56 3.74 0.35
N TYR A 74 20.57 2.96 0.77
CA TYR A 74 20.49 2.36 2.10
C TYR A 74 20.40 0.85 1.98
N THR A 75 21.18 0.14 2.78
CA THR A 75 21.14 -1.32 2.84
C THR A 75 20.40 -1.74 4.10
N LEU A 76 19.38 -2.58 3.96
CA LEU A 76 18.58 -3.10 5.06
C LEU A 76 18.54 -4.62 5.04
N ASP A 77 18.43 -5.19 6.22
CA ASP A 77 18.17 -6.61 6.43
C ASP A 77 16.66 -6.90 6.35
N LEU A 78 16.25 -7.78 5.43
CA LEU A 78 14.85 -8.15 5.19
C LEU A 78 14.26 -8.99 6.32
N ASN A 79 15.06 -9.73 7.10
CA ASN A 79 14.55 -10.57 8.19
C ASN A 79 13.99 -9.74 9.34
N LYS A 80 14.58 -8.57 9.55
CA LYS A 80 14.19 -7.60 10.59
C LYS A 80 13.23 -6.51 10.07
N THR A 81 12.85 -6.56 8.79
CA THR A 81 11.97 -5.56 8.17
C THR A 81 10.61 -6.17 7.85
N GLY A 82 9.55 -5.36 7.94
CA GLY A 82 8.23 -5.77 7.45
C GLY A 82 8.22 -6.08 5.94
N PRO A 83 7.20 -6.79 5.43
CA PRO A 83 7.15 -7.19 4.03
C PRO A 83 6.88 -6.02 3.07
N MET A 84 6.45 -4.86 3.57
CA MET A 84 6.06 -3.71 2.76
C MET A 84 7.19 -2.68 2.64
N VAL A 85 7.22 -1.94 1.52
CA VAL A 85 8.21 -0.87 1.31
C VAL A 85 8.08 0.24 2.36
N LEU A 86 6.86 0.55 2.82
CA LEU A 86 6.66 1.54 3.89
C LEU A 86 7.38 1.15 5.19
N ASP A 87 7.43 -0.14 5.53
CA ASP A 87 8.09 -0.61 6.75
C ASP A 87 9.61 -0.42 6.63
N ALA A 88 10.19 -0.68 5.46
CA ALA A 88 11.59 -0.38 5.17
C ALA A 88 11.88 1.13 5.31
N LEU A 89 11.03 2.00 4.76
CA LEU A 89 11.21 3.46 4.89
C LEU A 89 11.13 3.95 6.34
N ILE A 90 10.22 3.39 7.14
CA ILE A 90 10.10 3.72 8.57
C ILE A 90 11.35 3.26 9.32
N ARG A 91 11.85 2.06 9.01
CA ARG A 91 13.07 1.53 9.62
C ARG A 91 14.29 2.37 9.28
N ILE A 92 14.48 2.76 8.01
CA ILE A 92 15.56 3.66 7.59
C ILE A 92 15.49 4.96 8.40
N LYS A 93 14.28 5.53 8.55
CA LYS A 93 14.11 6.77 9.32
C LYS A 93 14.45 6.61 10.80
N ASN A 94 14.11 5.47 11.41
CA ASN A 94 14.29 5.28 12.85
C ASN A 94 15.73 4.87 13.21
N GLU A 95 16.38 4.06 12.38
CA GLU A 95 17.68 3.43 12.72
C GLU A 95 18.87 4.09 12.01
N LEU A 96 18.70 4.52 10.74
CA LEU A 96 19.82 4.94 9.89
C LEU A 96 19.88 6.46 9.70
N ASP A 97 18.76 7.08 9.32
CA ASP A 97 18.70 8.48 8.94
C ASP A 97 17.37 9.15 9.30
N PRO A 98 17.28 9.86 10.44
CA PRO A 98 16.06 10.54 10.86
C PRO A 98 15.65 11.70 9.95
N THR A 99 16.55 12.17 9.08
CA THR A 99 16.30 13.29 8.17
C THR A 99 15.42 12.92 6.98
N LEU A 100 15.25 11.63 6.68
CA LEU A 100 14.40 11.16 5.59
C LEU A 100 12.93 11.54 5.83
N THR A 101 12.32 12.25 4.87
CA THR A 101 10.92 12.70 4.96
C THR A 101 10.02 12.09 3.90
N PHE A 102 8.86 11.60 4.35
CA PHE A 102 7.80 11.04 3.50
C PHE A 102 6.45 11.12 4.21
N ARG A 103 5.35 11.07 3.46
CA ARG A 103 3.99 11.07 4.01
C ARG A 103 3.48 9.65 4.28
N ARG A 104 2.90 9.44 5.46
CA ARG A 104 2.27 8.18 5.88
C ARG A 104 1.22 8.41 6.96
N SER A 105 0.13 7.64 6.93
CA SER A 105 -0.92 7.68 7.97
C SER A 105 -1.50 6.29 8.23
N CYS A 106 -2.36 5.80 7.32
CA CYS A 106 -3.21 4.61 7.51
C CYS A 106 -2.41 3.29 7.60
N ARG A 107 -1.57 2.97 6.60
CA ARG A 107 -0.84 1.70 6.40
C ARG A 107 -1.64 0.55 5.75
N GLU A 108 -2.93 0.72 5.53
CA GLU A 108 -3.79 -0.23 4.79
C GLU A 108 -4.20 0.26 3.40
N GLY A 109 -3.66 1.41 2.97
CA GLY A 109 -3.84 1.93 1.62
C GLY A 109 -5.13 2.72 1.36
N ILE A 110 -5.93 3.02 2.39
CA ILE A 110 -7.19 3.77 2.22
C ILE A 110 -6.98 5.29 2.06
N CYS A 111 -5.96 5.84 2.72
CA CYS A 111 -5.74 7.29 2.82
C CYS A 111 -4.99 7.91 1.63
N GLY A 112 -4.34 7.09 0.79
CA GLY A 112 -3.55 7.56 -0.35
C GLY A 112 -2.31 8.41 -0.01
N SER A 113 -1.94 8.55 1.27
CA SER A 113 -0.88 9.50 1.67
C SER A 113 0.53 9.07 1.28
N CYS A 114 0.79 7.77 1.10
CA CYS A 114 2.09 7.21 0.77
C CYS A 114 2.24 6.88 -0.73
N ALA A 115 1.58 7.67 -1.58
CA ALA A 115 1.72 7.56 -3.03
C ALA A 115 3.11 8.04 -3.46
N MET A 116 3.87 7.15 -4.11
CA MET A 116 5.20 7.42 -4.62
C MET A 116 5.52 6.50 -5.79
N ASN A 117 6.62 6.74 -6.48
CA ASN A 117 7.08 5.90 -7.57
C ASN A 117 8.09 4.88 -7.03
N ILE A 118 7.80 3.59 -7.20
CA ILE A 118 8.64 2.48 -6.77
C ILE A 118 8.98 1.66 -8.02
N ASN A 119 10.27 1.55 -8.33
CA ASN A 119 10.77 0.82 -9.51
C ASN A 119 10.11 1.26 -10.84
N GLY A 120 9.78 2.55 -10.96
CA GLY A 120 9.12 3.09 -12.16
C GLY A 120 7.60 3.05 -12.12
N THR A 121 6.98 2.30 -11.20
CA THR A 121 5.52 2.23 -11.07
C THR A 121 5.02 3.12 -9.94
N ASN A 122 3.98 3.91 -10.21
CA ASN A 122 3.32 4.70 -9.18
C ASN A 122 2.42 3.79 -8.34
N THR A 123 2.73 3.66 -7.06
CA THR A 123 1.99 2.78 -6.15
C THR A 123 1.96 3.34 -4.73
N LEU A 124 1.20 2.70 -3.85
CA LEU A 124 1.17 3.00 -2.42
C LEU A 124 2.26 2.17 -1.73
N ALA A 125 3.20 2.85 -1.08
CA ALA A 125 4.31 2.16 -0.40
C ALA A 125 3.85 1.17 0.69
N CYS A 126 2.66 1.38 1.28
CA CYS A 126 2.10 0.48 2.28
C CYS A 126 1.49 -0.81 1.71
N LEU A 127 1.17 -0.85 0.42
CA LEU A 127 0.65 -2.05 -0.25
C LEU A 127 1.69 -2.73 -1.14
N CYS A 128 2.76 -2.00 -1.49
CA CYS A 128 3.84 -2.53 -2.29
C CYS A 128 4.71 -3.47 -1.43
N ARG A 129 4.69 -4.76 -1.79
CA ARG A 129 5.54 -5.77 -1.15
C ARG A 129 6.96 -5.69 -1.69
N ILE A 130 7.92 -5.94 -0.82
CA ILE A 130 9.32 -6.09 -1.19
C ILE A 130 9.53 -7.52 -1.73
N PRO A 131 9.87 -7.71 -3.02
CA PRO A 131 10.30 -9.01 -3.52
C PRO A 131 11.60 -9.44 -2.83
N LYS A 132 11.60 -10.65 -2.26
CA LYS A 132 12.77 -11.25 -1.60
C LYS A 132 13.73 -11.89 -2.60
N ASP A 133 13.20 -12.44 -3.68
CA ASP A 133 13.97 -13.21 -4.66
C ASP A 133 14.81 -12.31 -5.59
N ASP A 134 14.39 -11.06 -5.76
CA ASP A 134 15.10 -10.10 -6.59
C ASP A 134 16.30 -9.53 -5.82
N LYS A 135 17.49 -9.61 -6.40
CA LYS A 135 18.67 -8.87 -5.88
C LYS A 135 18.75 -7.42 -6.38
N ALA A 136 17.82 -6.99 -7.24
CA ALA A 136 17.84 -5.67 -7.83
C ALA A 136 17.58 -4.57 -6.79
N ASP A 137 18.32 -3.47 -6.88
CA ASP A 137 18.11 -2.29 -6.04
C ASP A 137 16.71 -1.70 -6.26
N MET A 138 16.00 -1.40 -5.16
CA MET A 138 14.71 -0.72 -5.27
C MET A 138 14.89 0.79 -5.37
N LYS A 139 14.39 1.38 -6.45
CA LYS A 139 14.45 2.82 -6.67
C LYS A 139 13.15 3.47 -6.24
N ILE A 140 13.24 4.43 -5.32
CA ILE A 140 12.10 5.15 -4.77
C ILE A 140 12.23 6.63 -5.13
N TYR A 141 11.24 7.11 -5.87
CA TYR A 141 11.10 8.50 -6.30
C TYR A 141 9.78 9.09 -5.81
N PRO A 142 9.68 10.42 -5.68
CA PRO A 142 8.39 11.08 -5.52
C PRO A 142 7.49 10.87 -6.74
N LEU A 143 6.24 11.33 -6.65
CA LEU A 143 5.29 11.26 -7.78
C LEU A 143 5.85 12.03 -9.00
N PRO A 144 5.87 11.44 -10.20
CA PRO A 144 6.47 12.07 -11.38
C PRO A 144 5.74 13.37 -11.74
N HIS A 145 6.47 14.32 -12.32
CA HIS A 145 5.95 15.62 -12.77
C HIS A 145 5.26 16.46 -11.68
N THR A 146 5.58 16.24 -10.41
CA THR A 146 5.15 17.11 -9.31
C THR A 146 6.32 17.90 -8.75
N TYR A 147 6.06 19.10 -8.24
CA TYR A 147 7.06 19.86 -7.49
C TYR A 147 7.31 19.16 -6.16
N VAL A 148 8.58 18.94 -5.82
CA VAL A 148 8.97 18.31 -4.55
C VAL A 148 9.11 19.40 -3.49
N VAL A 149 8.52 19.19 -2.32
CA VAL A 149 8.67 20.09 -1.16
C VAL A 149 9.87 19.69 -0.30
N LYS A 150 10.07 18.37 -0.09
CA LYS A 150 11.23 17.79 0.58
C LYS A 150 11.26 16.28 0.32
N ASP A 151 12.41 15.73 -0.04
CA ASP A 151 12.62 14.29 -0.31
C ASP A 151 11.50 13.64 -1.16
N LEU A 152 10.65 12.81 -0.53
CA LEU A 152 9.55 12.07 -1.17
C LEU A 152 8.19 12.76 -1.00
N VAL A 153 8.15 14.01 -0.54
CA VAL A 153 6.92 14.77 -0.30
C VAL A 153 6.62 15.67 -1.49
N PRO A 154 5.67 15.31 -2.36
CA PRO A 154 5.23 16.18 -3.45
C PRO A 154 4.26 17.28 -2.96
N ASP A 155 4.22 18.38 -3.70
CA ASP A 155 3.18 19.39 -3.59
C ASP A 155 1.92 18.96 -4.35
N LEU A 156 0.82 18.78 -3.63
CA LEU A 156 -0.48 18.39 -4.16
C LEU A 156 -1.47 19.58 -4.22
N THR A 157 -1.02 20.81 -4.00
CA THR A 157 -1.90 21.99 -3.98
C THR A 157 -2.64 22.19 -5.31
N MET A 158 -1.98 21.97 -6.44
CA MET A 158 -2.60 22.07 -7.77
C MET A 158 -3.68 21.00 -7.97
N PHE A 159 -3.40 19.75 -7.56
CA PHE A 159 -4.36 18.65 -7.62
C PHE A 159 -5.64 18.95 -6.82
N TYR A 160 -5.51 19.48 -5.61
CA TYR A 160 -6.66 19.85 -4.80
C TYR A 160 -7.44 21.06 -5.36
N LYS A 161 -6.78 22.02 -6.00
CA LYS A 161 -7.45 23.14 -6.68
C LYS A 161 -8.33 22.64 -7.83
N GLN A 162 -7.81 21.70 -8.63
CA GLN A 162 -8.57 21.07 -9.71
C GLN A 162 -9.77 20.30 -9.16
N TYR A 163 -9.58 19.51 -8.10
CA TYR A 163 -10.68 18.80 -7.43
C TYR A 163 -11.75 19.75 -6.86
N LYS A 164 -11.36 20.91 -6.34
CA LYS A 164 -12.32 21.92 -5.85
C LYS A 164 -13.14 22.55 -6.99
N SER A 165 -12.55 22.70 -8.18
CA SER A 165 -13.20 23.36 -9.33
C SER A 165 -14.44 22.62 -9.84
N ILE A 166 -14.45 21.28 -9.73
CA ILE A 166 -15.58 20.44 -10.13
C ILE A 166 -16.75 20.49 -9.14
N LYS A 167 -16.58 21.15 -7.98
CA LYS A 167 -17.59 21.25 -6.90
C LYS A 167 -18.21 19.87 -6.56
N PRO A 168 -17.42 18.92 -6.02
CA PRO A 168 -17.81 17.52 -5.87
C PRO A 168 -18.71 17.31 -4.63
N TYR A 169 -19.85 17.97 -4.63
CA TYR A 169 -20.86 17.89 -3.59
C TYR A 169 -22.25 18.02 -4.23
N LEU A 170 -23.28 17.53 -3.53
CA LEU A 170 -24.65 17.57 -4.01
C LEU A 170 -25.11 19.03 -4.14
N GLN A 171 -25.45 19.44 -5.36
CA GLN A 171 -26.06 20.73 -5.65
C GLN A 171 -27.58 20.51 -5.71
N ARG A 172 -28.33 21.25 -4.89
CA ARG A 172 -29.80 21.25 -4.92
C ARG A 172 -30.28 22.63 -5.32
N ASP A 173 -31.29 22.70 -6.18
CA ASP A 173 -31.95 23.95 -6.56
C ASP A 173 -32.89 24.46 -5.45
N THR A 174 -33.46 23.55 -4.66
CA THR A 174 -34.34 23.87 -3.54
C THR A 174 -33.58 23.92 -2.22
N PRO A 175 -33.88 24.88 -1.33
CA PRO A 175 -33.32 24.90 0.02
C PRO A 175 -33.81 23.67 0.79
N SER A 176 -32.93 23.04 1.59
CA SER A 176 -33.34 21.88 2.38
C SER A 176 -34.39 22.26 3.42
N PRO A 177 -35.48 21.48 3.57
CA PRO A 177 -36.57 21.82 4.48
C PRO A 177 -36.21 21.71 5.98
N ASP A 178 -35.02 21.22 6.34
CA ASP A 178 -34.57 21.17 7.74
C ASP A 178 -33.23 21.89 7.96
N VAL A 179 -33.30 22.90 8.81
CA VAL A 179 -32.19 23.69 9.35
C VAL A 179 -31.43 22.88 10.41
N SER A 180 -30.50 22.05 9.97
CA SER A 180 -29.34 21.65 10.80
C SER A 180 -28.10 21.27 9.98
N PHE A 181 -28.21 21.15 8.66
CA PHE A 181 -27.08 20.90 7.76
C PHE A 181 -26.48 22.19 7.18
N SER A 182 -26.43 23.27 7.96
CA SER A 182 -25.77 24.51 7.56
C SER A 182 -24.29 24.44 7.91
N ARG A 183 -23.47 23.72 7.13
CA ARG A 183 -22.00 23.89 7.17
C ARG A 183 -21.21 23.38 5.95
N GLY A 184 -21.82 23.28 4.77
CA GLY A 184 -21.09 22.97 3.52
C GLY A 184 -20.44 24.20 2.86
N THR A 185 -21.12 25.35 2.89
CA THR A 185 -20.69 26.56 2.17
C THR A 185 -19.82 27.50 3.03
N ALA A 186 -19.84 27.35 4.35
CA ALA A 186 -19.10 28.21 5.27
C ALA A 186 -17.61 27.81 5.44
N ILE A 187 -17.26 26.52 5.27
CA ILE A 187 -15.90 26.02 5.50
C ILE A 187 -14.90 26.54 4.45
N VAL A 188 -15.36 26.74 3.22
CA VAL A 188 -14.49 27.27 2.16
C VAL A 188 -14.15 28.75 2.41
N ARG A 189 -15.11 29.54 2.92
CA ARG A 189 -14.90 30.97 3.22
C ARG A 189 -14.02 31.18 4.45
N THR A 190 -14.10 30.34 5.48
CA THR A 190 -13.23 30.47 6.66
C THR A 190 -11.79 30.07 6.37
N CYS A 191 -11.55 29.05 5.54
CA CYS A 191 -10.17 28.63 5.19
C CYS A 191 -9.44 29.68 4.32
N GLU A 192 -10.17 30.42 3.48
CA GLU A 192 -9.60 31.47 2.63
C GLU A 192 -9.26 32.74 3.44
N LEU A 193 -10.05 33.06 4.48
CA LEU A 193 -9.76 34.16 5.41
C LEU A 193 -8.57 33.82 6.33
N GLU A 194 -8.47 32.59 6.84
CA GLU A 194 -7.35 32.18 7.70
C GLU A 194 -6.01 32.07 6.95
N ARG A 195 -6.02 31.75 5.65
CA ARG A 195 -4.81 31.84 4.81
C ARG A 195 -4.40 33.27 4.51
N SER A 196 -5.33 34.23 4.49
CA SER A 196 -5.01 35.65 4.29
C SER A 196 -4.40 36.28 5.54
N THR A 197 -4.86 35.93 6.74
CA THR A 197 -4.30 36.45 8.00
C THR A 197 -2.96 35.83 8.36
N ARG A 198 -2.73 34.53 8.09
CA ARG A 198 -1.40 33.90 8.29
C ARG A 198 -0.32 34.35 7.31
N ARG A 199 -0.67 35.08 6.24
CA ARG A 199 0.30 35.70 5.32
C ARG A 199 0.75 37.10 5.77
N LEU A 200 0.04 37.70 6.73
CA LEU A 200 0.34 39.00 7.32
C LEU A 200 1.05 38.90 8.67
N THR A 201 1.09 37.72 9.27
CA THR A 201 1.96 37.41 10.42
C THR A 201 3.06 36.46 9.97
N MET A 202 4.10 37.05 9.38
CA MET A 202 5.48 36.63 9.64
C MET A 202 5.75 36.71 11.14
#